data_AF-A0A6A3DY45-F1
#
_entry.id   AF-A0A6A3DY45-F1
#
_cell.length_a   1.000
_cell.length_b   1.000
_cell.length_c   1.000
_cell.angle_alpha   90.00
_cell.angle_beta   90.00
_cell.angle_gamma   90.00
#
_symmetry.space_group_name_H-M   'P 1'
#
loop_
_entity.id
_entity.type
_entity.pdbx_description
1 polymer ?
#
loop_
_entity_poly.entity_id
_entity_poly.type
_entity_poly.pdbx_seq_one_letter_code
_entity_poly.pdbx_strand_id
1 'polypeptide(L)'
;MVSLITLASSLFAVALLATAAAKKPGAGKWLETTVSAADSELLYATLADENAYKPTIEDFICVRVVEGLQMQTATSSKHVRQDDSTRYKFVVGGCRVRKEYGGRCFDSFFYPECGNFDVVISPDAKTGDYAVKSITVHKVKSKH
;
A
#
# COMPACT_ATOMS: atom_id res chain seq x y z
N MET A 1 22.56 50.73 -51.90
CA MET A 1 22.41 50.41 -50.46
C MET A 1 21.38 51.40 -49.93
N VAL A 2 20.20 51.08 -49.40
CA VAL A 2 19.71 50.02 -48.50
C VAL A 2 18.20 49.80 -48.86
N SER A 3 17.78 48.63 -49.33
CA SER A 3 17.22 47.45 -48.63
C SER A 3 15.85 47.61 -47.93
N LEU A 4 14.82 47.09 -48.62
CA LEU A 4 13.74 46.17 -48.22
C LEU A 4 12.82 46.43 -46.99
N ILE A 5 11.54 46.49 -47.34
CA ILE A 5 10.28 46.23 -46.61
C ILE A 5 10.34 44.95 -45.76
N THR A 6 9.88 44.96 -44.50
CA THR A 6 9.34 43.74 -43.85
C THR A 6 8.39 44.02 -42.66
N LEU A 7 7.10 43.76 -42.94
CA LEU A 7 6.05 43.08 -42.15
C LEU A 7 5.91 43.25 -40.62
N ALA A 8 4.66 43.58 -40.26
CA ALA A 8 4.00 43.43 -38.97
C ALA A 8 4.14 42.02 -38.36
N SER A 9 4.22 41.95 -37.03
CA SER A 9 3.97 40.73 -36.23
C SER A 9 3.68 41.18 -34.80
N SER A 10 2.42 41.32 -34.41
CA SER A 10 1.52 40.28 -33.87
C SER A 10 1.75 40.00 -32.38
N LEU A 11 0.84 40.58 -31.58
CA LEU A 11 0.16 39.97 -30.42
C LEU A 11 1.04 39.19 -29.43
N PHE A 12 1.39 39.85 -28.33
CA PHE A 12 1.78 39.18 -27.09
C PHE A 12 0.58 38.39 -26.56
N ALA A 13 0.56 37.09 -26.82
CA ALA A 13 -0.34 36.15 -26.17
C ALA A 13 0.12 35.96 -24.72
N VAL A 14 -0.65 36.52 -23.78
CA VAL A 14 -0.50 36.23 -22.35
C VAL A 14 -0.85 34.75 -22.15
N ALA A 15 0.18 33.93 -21.93
CA ALA A 15 0.02 32.53 -21.59
C ALA A 15 -0.75 32.42 -20.27
N LEU A 16 -1.98 31.88 -20.33
CA LEU A 16 -2.68 31.41 -19.14
C LEU A 16 -1.83 30.30 -18.50
N LEU A 17 -1.17 30.59 -17.38
CA LEU A 17 -0.75 29.55 -16.45
C LEU A 17 -2.01 28.95 -15.83
N ALA A 18 -2.62 28.01 -16.54
CA ALA A 18 -3.54 27.06 -15.95
C ALA A 18 -2.71 26.19 -15.00
N THR A 19 -2.60 26.59 -13.74
CA THR A 19 -2.18 25.70 -12.67
C THR A 19 -3.24 24.61 -12.57
N ALA A 20 -3.06 23.53 -13.33
CA ALA A 20 -3.76 22.29 -13.09
C ALA A 20 -3.42 21.89 -11.66
N ALA A 21 -4.31 22.19 -10.73
CA ALA A 21 -4.29 21.59 -9.42
C ALA A 21 -4.45 20.09 -9.66
N ALA A 22 -3.31 19.40 -9.74
CA ALA A 22 -3.25 17.95 -9.85
C ALA A 22 -3.91 17.41 -8.59
N LYS A 23 -5.20 17.08 -8.71
CA LYS A 23 -5.96 16.41 -7.67
C LYS A 23 -5.24 15.08 -7.46
N LYS A 24 -4.54 14.98 -6.34
CA LYS A 24 -3.80 13.79 -5.92
C LYS A 24 -4.72 12.59 -6.17
N PRO A 25 -4.33 11.61 -7.00
CA PRO A 25 -5.20 10.46 -7.28
C PRO A 25 -5.59 9.86 -5.94
N GLY A 26 -6.90 9.88 -5.66
CA GLY A 26 -7.44 9.32 -4.44
C GLY A 26 -7.27 7.81 -4.51
N ALA A 27 -6.70 7.20 -3.48
CA ALA A 27 -6.69 5.75 -3.35
C ALA A 27 -8.14 5.24 -3.46
N GLY A 28 -8.37 4.16 -4.21
CA GLY A 28 -9.73 3.64 -4.49
C GLY A 28 -10.48 3.20 -3.24
N LYS A 29 -11.72 2.74 -3.37
CA LYS A 29 -12.45 2.20 -2.21
C LYS A 29 -11.84 0.84 -1.81
N TRP A 30 -11.75 0.56 -0.51
CA TRP A 30 -11.46 -0.81 -0.03
C TRP A 30 -12.63 -1.73 -0.37
N LEU A 31 -12.33 -2.81 -1.07
CA LEU A 31 -13.29 -3.83 -1.48
C LEU A 31 -12.94 -5.15 -0.79
N GLU A 32 -13.91 -5.74 -0.11
CA GLU A 32 -13.77 -7.08 0.45
C GLU A 32 -13.63 -8.10 -0.68
N THR A 33 -12.75 -9.07 -0.48
CA THR A 33 -12.51 -10.16 -1.42
C THR A 33 -12.28 -11.46 -0.67
N THR A 34 -12.44 -12.57 -1.37
CA THR A 34 -12.09 -13.89 -0.86
C THR A 34 -10.58 -14.01 -0.74
N VAL A 35 -10.10 -14.54 0.38
CA VAL A 35 -8.69 -14.85 0.60
C VAL A 35 -8.30 -16.07 -0.24
N SER A 36 -7.33 -15.92 -1.14
CA SER A 36 -6.72 -17.07 -1.82
C SER A 36 -5.46 -17.56 -1.11
N ALA A 37 -4.99 -18.75 -1.49
CA ALA A 37 -3.71 -19.27 -1.01
C ALA A 37 -2.55 -18.35 -1.43
N ALA A 38 -2.59 -17.78 -2.64
CA ALA A 38 -1.57 -16.86 -3.12
C ALA A 38 -1.53 -15.56 -2.30
N ASP A 39 -2.69 -15.04 -1.88
CA ASP A 39 -2.75 -13.85 -1.02
C ASP A 39 -2.16 -14.12 0.36
N SER A 40 -2.41 -15.32 0.90
CA SER A 40 -1.86 -15.74 2.19
C SER A 40 -0.34 -15.90 2.13
N GLU A 41 0.17 -16.55 1.08
CA GLU A 41 1.62 -16.69 0.85
C GLU A 41 2.30 -15.33 0.64
N LEU A 42 1.67 -14.42 -0.10
CA LEU A 42 2.15 -13.05 -0.25
C LEU A 42 2.30 -12.37 1.12
N LEU A 43 1.29 -12.48 1.98
CA LEU A 43 1.34 -11.93 3.32
C LEU A 43 2.45 -12.56 4.16
N TYR A 44 2.55 -13.89 4.19
CA TYR A 44 3.57 -14.59 4.98
C TYR A 44 4.98 -14.23 4.53
N ALA A 45 5.24 -14.21 3.22
CA ALA A 45 6.52 -13.82 2.67
C ALA A 45 6.87 -12.36 3.01
N THR A 46 5.88 -11.46 2.89
CA THR A 46 6.08 -10.03 3.22
C THR A 46 6.38 -9.82 4.71
N LEU A 47 5.73 -10.56 5.61
CA LEU A 47 5.98 -10.46 7.05
C LEU A 47 7.27 -11.17 7.48
N ALA A 48 7.75 -12.16 6.72
CA ALA A 48 9.03 -12.82 6.95
C ALA A 48 10.23 -12.00 6.44
N ASP A 49 10.04 -11.11 5.46
CA ASP A 49 11.09 -10.22 5.00
C ASP A 49 11.27 -9.03 5.93
N GLU A 50 12.37 -9.06 6.66
CA GLU A 50 12.81 -7.99 7.54
C GLU A 50 12.96 -6.62 6.86
N ASN A 51 13.21 -6.59 5.55
CA ASN A 51 13.38 -5.36 4.76
C ASN A 51 12.04 -4.79 4.27
N ALA A 52 10.97 -5.58 4.31
CA ALA A 52 9.63 -5.14 3.96
C ALA A 52 9.05 -4.15 5.00
N TYR A 53 9.63 -4.09 6.20
CA TYR A 53 9.19 -3.21 7.28
C TYR A 53 9.82 -1.83 7.15
N LYS A 54 8.98 -0.80 7.17
CA LYS A 54 9.47 0.58 7.30
C LYS A 54 10.10 0.78 8.69
N PRO A 55 11.13 1.64 8.83
CA PRO A 55 11.77 1.93 10.11
C PRO A 55 10.83 2.43 11.22
N THR A 56 9.64 2.92 10.86
CA THR A 56 8.61 3.42 11.78
C THR A 56 7.68 2.33 12.32
N ILE A 57 7.85 1.08 11.90
CA ILE A 57 7.03 -0.05 12.35
C ILE A 57 7.84 -0.86 13.35
N GLU A 58 7.37 -0.85 14.60
CA GLU A 58 8.03 -1.56 15.72
C GLU A 58 7.33 -2.87 16.07
N ASP A 59 6.08 -3.04 15.64
CA ASP A 59 5.30 -4.25 15.85
C ASP A 59 5.62 -5.29 14.77
N PHE A 60 5.99 -6.50 15.19
CA PHE A 60 6.15 -7.67 14.32
C PHE A 60 5.16 -8.75 14.76
N ILE A 61 4.55 -9.44 13.80
CA ILE A 61 3.60 -10.51 14.08
C ILE A 61 3.94 -11.74 13.26
N CYS A 62 3.63 -12.90 13.82
CA CYS A 62 3.42 -14.11 13.04
C CYS A 62 1.91 -14.33 12.87
N VAL A 63 1.53 -14.98 11.77
CA VAL A 63 0.13 -15.23 11.41
C VAL A 63 -0.17 -16.72 11.54
N ARG A 64 -1.29 -17.04 12.22
CA ARG A 64 -1.84 -18.40 12.32
C ARG A 64 -2.93 -18.62 11.28
N VAL A 65 -3.78 -17.61 11.09
CA VAL A 65 -4.94 -17.67 10.20
C VAL A 65 -5.19 -16.31 9.57
N VAL A 66 -5.56 -16.31 8.29
CA VAL A 66 -6.05 -15.13 7.58
C VAL A 66 -7.57 -15.21 7.55
N GLU A 67 -8.23 -14.27 8.22
CA GLU A 67 -9.68 -14.25 8.40
C GLU A 67 -10.40 -13.43 7.32
N GLY A 68 -9.72 -12.43 6.75
CA GLY A 68 -10.31 -11.58 5.75
C GLY A 68 -9.29 -10.79 4.95
N LEU A 69 -9.70 -10.37 3.76
CA LEU A 69 -8.90 -9.54 2.87
C LEU A 69 -9.75 -8.43 2.25
N GLN A 70 -9.18 -7.23 2.23
CA GLN A 70 -9.68 -6.09 1.48
C GLN A 70 -8.59 -5.61 0.53
N MET A 71 -8.98 -5.29 -0.70
CA MET A 71 -8.09 -4.75 -1.72
C MET A 71 -8.48 -3.31 -2.05
N GLN A 72 -7.47 -2.47 -2.28
CA GLN A 72 -7.63 -1.10 -2.76
C GLN A 72 -6.74 -0.93 -3.97
N THR A 73 -7.36 -0.89 -5.14
CA THR A 73 -6.69 -0.54 -6.40
C THR A 73 -6.75 0.98 -6.60
N ALA A 74 -5.73 1.56 -7.22
CA ALA A 74 -5.79 2.96 -7.63
C ALA A 74 -6.89 3.13 -8.69
N THR A 75 -7.81 4.07 -8.47
CA THR A 75 -8.86 4.38 -9.46
C THR A 75 -8.18 5.07 -10.64
N SER A 76 -8.00 4.30 -11.72
CA SER A 76 -7.23 4.67 -12.91
C SER A 76 -7.53 6.10 -13.40
N SER A 77 -6.56 7.00 -13.25
CA SER A 77 -6.61 8.36 -13.79
C SER A 77 -5.61 8.50 -14.93
N LYS A 78 -5.87 7.85 -16.07
CA LYS A 78 -5.27 8.03 -17.42
C LYS A 78 -3.73 8.09 -17.59
N HIS A 79 -2.96 8.03 -16.51
CA HIS A 79 -1.51 7.99 -16.47
C HIS A 79 -1.12 7.03 -15.35
N VAL A 80 -1.06 5.74 -15.69
CA VAL A 80 -0.59 4.69 -14.77
C VAL A 80 0.88 4.99 -14.47
N ARG A 81 1.16 5.51 -13.28
CA ARG A 81 2.53 5.47 -12.75
C ARG A 81 2.71 4.08 -12.18
N GLN A 82 3.92 3.53 -12.28
CA GLN A 82 4.25 2.19 -11.80
C GLN A 82 3.92 1.95 -10.30
N ASP A 83 3.72 3.03 -9.53
CA ASP A 83 3.25 3.05 -8.14
C ASP A 83 1.73 2.82 -7.96
N ASP A 84 0.93 2.73 -9.03
CA ASP A 84 -0.53 2.50 -9.02
C ASP A 84 -0.89 1.03 -8.75
N SER A 85 -0.22 0.44 -7.78
CA SER A 85 -0.30 -0.97 -7.46
C SER A 85 -1.28 -1.26 -6.32
N THR A 86 -1.83 -2.47 -6.31
CA THR A 86 -2.89 -2.86 -5.39
C THR A 86 -2.39 -2.87 -3.95
N ARG A 87 -3.13 -2.21 -3.06
CA ARG A 87 -2.91 -2.29 -1.62
C ARG A 87 -3.79 -3.37 -1.04
N TYR A 88 -3.26 -4.09 -0.06
CA TYR A 88 -3.96 -5.17 0.61
C TYR A 88 -4.09 -4.84 2.09
N LYS A 89 -5.28 -5.05 2.64
CA LYS A 89 -5.55 -5.02 4.07
C LYS A 89 -6.05 -6.39 4.47
N PHE A 90 -5.25 -7.11 5.26
CA PHE A 90 -5.58 -8.40 5.82
C PHE A 90 -6.10 -8.24 7.24
N VAL A 91 -7.12 -9.04 7.57
CA VAL A 91 -7.51 -9.31 8.96
C VAL A 91 -6.95 -10.68 9.29
N VAL A 92 -6.12 -10.76 10.33
CA VAL A 92 -5.42 -12.00 10.69
C VAL A 92 -5.53 -12.32 12.16
N GLY A 93 -5.66 -13.61 12.47
CA GLY A 93 -5.38 -14.13 13.80
C GLY A 93 -3.90 -14.49 13.89
N GLY A 94 -3.19 -13.92 14.86
CA GLY A 94 -1.75 -14.04 14.97
C GLY A 94 -1.23 -13.72 16.36
N CYS A 95 0.09 -13.61 16.48
CA CYS A 95 0.74 -13.26 17.74
C CYS A 95 1.89 -12.27 17.51
N ARG A 96 2.12 -11.38 18.47
CA ARG A 96 3.28 -10.49 18.50
C ARG A 96 4.55 -11.30 18.70
N VAL A 97 5.58 -10.95 17.96
CA VAL A 97 6.86 -11.64 17.91
C VAL A 97 8.00 -10.65 17.78
N ARG A 98 9.24 -11.16 17.84
CA ARG A 98 10.41 -10.41 17.39
C ARG A 98 10.51 -10.46 15.87
N LYS A 99 11.26 -9.52 15.30
CA LYS A 99 11.40 -9.30 13.87
C LYS A 99 11.79 -10.58 13.09
N GLU A 100 12.69 -11.38 13.65
CA GLU A 100 13.20 -12.61 13.05
C GLU A 100 12.17 -13.77 12.98
N TYR A 101 11.02 -13.63 13.64
CA TYR A 101 9.95 -14.64 13.67
C TYR A 101 8.66 -14.19 12.96
N GLY A 102 8.74 -13.12 12.16
CA GLY A 102 7.62 -12.68 11.32
C GLY A 102 7.24 -13.72 10.25
N GLY A 103 6.03 -13.62 9.72
CA GLY A 103 5.52 -14.57 8.71
C GLY A 103 4.48 -15.52 9.28
N ARG A 104 4.68 -16.83 9.10
CA ARG A 104 3.76 -17.86 9.60
C ARG A 104 4.18 -18.30 11.01
N CYS A 105 3.23 -18.39 11.94
CA CYS A 105 3.52 -18.92 13.28
C CYS A 105 3.87 -20.41 13.24
N PHE A 106 4.76 -20.84 14.13
CA PHE A 106 5.04 -22.25 14.37
C PHE A 106 4.04 -22.83 15.35
N ASP A 107 3.33 -23.90 14.96
CA ASP A 107 2.27 -24.50 15.80
C ASP A 107 2.78 -25.01 17.15
N SER A 108 4.06 -25.43 17.21
CA SER A 108 4.69 -25.96 18.42
C SER A 108 5.30 -24.88 19.34
N PHE A 109 5.25 -23.60 18.96
CA PHE A 109 5.82 -22.51 19.74
C PHE A 109 4.74 -21.81 20.58
N PHE A 110 5.09 -21.49 21.84
CA PHE A 110 4.21 -20.74 22.73
C PHE A 110 4.40 -19.24 22.50
N TYR A 111 3.33 -18.55 22.15
CA TYR A 111 3.34 -17.10 21.93
C TYR A 111 2.49 -16.43 23.01
N PRO A 112 3.05 -15.52 23.82
CA PRO A 112 2.36 -14.94 24.96
C PRO A 112 1.29 -13.90 24.56
N GLU A 113 1.47 -13.23 23.42
CA GLU A 113 0.64 -12.08 23.01
C GLU A 113 -0.07 -12.35 21.69
N CYS A 114 -1.19 -13.07 21.74
CA CYS A 114 -1.99 -13.40 20.56
C CYS A 114 -3.29 -12.59 20.49
N GLY A 115 -3.76 -12.35 19.27
CA GLY A 115 -5.00 -11.61 19.01
C GLY A 115 -5.24 -11.45 17.52
N ASN A 116 -6.21 -10.60 17.19
CA ASN A 116 -6.54 -10.28 15.81
C ASN A 116 -5.90 -8.95 15.41
N PHE A 117 -5.35 -8.88 14.20
CA PHE A 117 -4.63 -7.73 13.67
C PHE A 117 -5.13 -7.34 12.28
N ASP A 118 -5.16 -6.03 12.02
CA ASP A 118 -5.25 -5.45 10.69
C ASP A 118 -3.81 -5.23 10.18
N VAL A 119 -3.44 -5.90 9.09
CA VAL A 119 -2.14 -5.74 8.42
C VAL A 119 -2.35 -5.11 7.06
N VAL A 120 -1.67 -3.98 6.80
CA VAL A 120 -1.71 -3.33 5.49
C VAL A 120 -0.36 -3.49 4.82
N ILE A 121 -0.36 -4.10 3.63
CA ILE A 121 0.80 -4.15 2.75
C ILE A 121 0.51 -3.38 1.46
N SER A 122 1.54 -2.77 0.90
CA SER A 122 1.47 -2.24 -0.46
C SER A 122 2.85 -2.26 -1.09
N PRO A 123 2.92 -2.20 -2.42
CA PRO A 123 4.21 -2.18 -3.08
C PRO A 123 5.08 -1.02 -2.62
N ASP A 124 6.37 -1.29 -2.60
CA ASP A 124 7.42 -0.36 -2.32
C ASP A 124 7.91 0.25 -3.63
N ALA A 125 7.89 1.58 -3.69
CA ALA A 125 8.27 2.32 -4.88
C ALA A 125 9.74 2.10 -5.29
N LYS A 126 10.60 1.66 -4.36
CA LYS A 126 12.04 1.48 -4.61
C LYS A 126 12.37 0.08 -5.09
N THR A 127 11.79 -0.95 -4.46
CA THR A 127 12.12 -2.34 -4.76
C THR A 127 11.14 -2.99 -5.73
N GLY A 128 9.89 -2.51 -5.78
CA GLY A 128 8.79 -3.16 -6.50
C GLY A 128 8.14 -4.31 -5.73
N ASP A 129 8.74 -4.75 -4.62
CA ASP A 129 8.19 -5.77 -3.71
C ASP A 129 7.13 -5.17 -2.78
N TYR A 130 6.38 -6.02 -2.08
CA TYR A 130 5.43 -5.56 -1.08
C TYR A 130 6.14 -5.17 0.22
N ALA A 131 5.71 -4.07 0.81
CA ALA A 131 6.18 -3.58 2.09
C ALA A 131 5.04 -3.46 3.09
N VAL A 132 5.32 -3.78 4.35
CA VAL A 132 4.42 -3.59 5.48
C VAL A 132 4.28 -2.08 5.72
N LYS A 133 3.03 -1.60 5.69
CA LYS A 133 2.72 -0.19 5.94
C LYS A 133 2.15 0.05 7.33
N SER A 134 1.41 -0.92 7.88
CA SER A 134 0.93 -0.85 9.26
C SER A 134 0.51 -2.22 9.78
N ILE A 135 0.70 -2.42 11.07
CA ILE A 135 0.12 -3.51 11.85
C ILE A 135 -0.63 -2.86 13.01
N THR A 136 -1.91 -3.17 13.18
CA THR A 136 -2.73 -2.60 14.26
C THR A 136 -3.66 -3.66 14.83
N VAL A 137 -4.01 -3.58 16.11
CA VAL A 137 -5.00 -4.50 16.70
C VAL A 137 -6.35 -4.34 15.98
N HIS A 138 -6.92 -5.45 15.52
CA HIS A 138 -8.22 -5.47 14.88
C HIS A 138 -9.31 -5.20 15.93
N LYS A 139 -10.06 -4.11 15.74
CA LYS A 139 -11.15 -3.76 16.64
C LYS A 139 -12.40 -4.53 16.26
N VAL A 140 -12.73 -5.55 17.05
CA VAL A 140 -14.05 -6.19 16.97
C VAL A 140 -15.10 -5.16 17.40
N LYS A 141 -16.01 -4.80 16.51
CA LYS A 141 -17.15 -3.95 16.88
C LYS A 141 -18.04 -4.74 17.84
N SER A 142 -17.98 -4.40 19.13
CA SER A 142 -18.95 -4.90 20.11
C SER A 142 -20.35 -4.50 19.65
N LYS A 143 -21.21 -5.49 19.37
CA LYS A 143 -22.65 -5.25 19.19
C LYS A 143 -23.21 -4.98 20.60
N HIS A 144 -23.43 -3.72 20.92
CA HIS A 144 -24.28 -3.31 22.04
C HIS A 144 -25.72 -3.21 21.55
#